data_AF-A0A511HC87-F1
#
_entry.id   AF-A0A511HC87-F1
#
_cell.length_a   1.000
_cell.length_b   1.000
_cell.length_c   1.000
_cell.angle_alpha   90.00
_cell.angle_beta   90.00
_cell.angle_gamma   90.00
#
_symmetry.space_group_name_H-M   'P 1'
#
loop_
_entity.id
_entity.type
_entity.pdbx_description
1 polymer ?
#
loop_
_entity_poly.entity_id
_entity_poly.type
_entity_poly.pdbx_seq_one_letter_code
_entity_poly.pdbx_strand_id
1 'polypeptide(L)'
;MTQAVTTPWRPNAVQEAVGLWAVGFLSIVAAFLLFGGTSIPKLVATVGFLYLPLIPMRWRDEDYGDYGLSLRAWREDLRLFLLLSAVVGPLFFLGFAAFVEVLPHLPPALAKHLTPLMGEARFQPRLPPRFGEWFIDQLFVVALPEEFFYRGYLQTRLRDAWPQGRKFLGGRLGPAFWLTALLFALGHLAIFQAWRLSVFFPALIFGWMRERTGTVIGAALFHAACNLYVRFLEVSFFG
;
A
#
# COMPACT_ATOMS: atom_id res chain seq x y z
N MET A 1 1.11 -49.00 -23.35
CA MET A 1 0.30 -48.06 -22.55
C MET A 1 1.22 -46.96 -22.02
N THR A 2 1.32 -45.85 -22.74
CA THR A 2 2.04 -44.65 -22.28
C THR A 2 1.16 -43.95 -21.25
N GLN A 3 1.54 -44.03 -19.97
CA GLN A 3 0.90 -43.24 -18.93
C GLN A 3 1.06 -41.76 -19.29
N ALA A 4 -0.07 -41.08 -19.49
CA ALA A 4 -0.09 -39.63 -19.58
C ALA A 4 0.42 -39.09 -18.25
N VAL A 5 1.64 -38.56 -18.23
CA VAL A 5 2.15 -37.79 -17.10
C VAL A 5 1.21 -36.62 -16.93
N THR A 6 0.36 -36.68 -15.90
CA THR A 6 -0.51 -35.57 -15.54
C THR A 6 0.39 -34.39 -15.21
N THR A 7 0.37 -33.37 -16.05
CA THR A 7 1.06 -32.12 -15.75
C THR A 7 0.46 -31.60 -14.45
N PRO A 8 1.27 -31.36 -13.39
CA PRO A 8 0.74 -30.87 -12.13
C PRO A 8 0.00 -29.57 -12.40
N TRP A 9 -1.23 -29.45 -11.87
CA TRP A 9 -2.05 -28.26 -12.04
C TRP A 9 -1.28 -27.03 -11.56
N ARG A 10 -1.15 -26.02 -12.44
CA ARG A 10 -0.53 -24.74 -12.12
C ARG A 10 -1.61 -23.65 -12.13
N PRO A 11 -1.73 -22.83 -11.07
CA PRO A 11 -2.68 -21.73 -11.07
C PRO A 11 -2.32 -20.75 -12.20
N ASN A 12 -3.34 -20.17 -12.84
CA ASN A 12 -3.09 -19.06 -13.76
C ASN A 12 -2.67 -17.80 -12.97
N ALA A 13 -2.17 -16.78 -13.67
CA ALA A 13 -1.63 -15.58 -13.02
C ALA A 13 -2.64 -14.86 -12.10
N VAL A 14 -3.93 -14.86 -12.45
CA VAL A 14 -4.99 -14.27 -11.60
C VAL A 14 -5.22 -15.11 -10.34
N GLN A 15 -5.36 -16.43 -10.50
CA GLN A 15 -5.55 -17.36 -9.38
C GLN A 15 -4.38 -17.32 -8.41
N GLU A 16 -3.16 -17.25 -8.93
CA GLU A 16 -1.95 -17.12 -8.13
C GLU A 16 -1.95 -15.79 -7.34
N ALA A 17 -2.15 -14.67 -8.04
CA ALA A 17 -2.01 -13.36 -7.42
C ALA A 17 -3.13 -13.10 -6.38
N VAL A 18 -4.37 -13.42 -6.72
CA VAL A 18 -5.52 -13.30 -5.80
C VAL A 18 -5.44 -14.33 -4.68
N GLY A 19 -4.97 -15.55 -4.96
CA GLY A 19 -4.76 -16.59 -3.96
C GLY A 19 -3.72 -16.20 -2.91
N LEU A 20 -2.58 -15.66 -3.33
CA LEU A 20 -1.55 -15.16 -2.41
C LEU A 20 -2.02 -13.94 -1.62
N TRP A 21 -2.77 -13.03 -2.25
CA TRP A 21 -3.41 -11.92 -1.53
C TRP A 21 -4.37 -12.44 -0.46
N ALA A 22 -5.22 -13.43 -0.79
CA ALA A 22 -6.18 -14.00 0.15
C ALA A 22 -5.47 -14.71 1.32
N VAL A 23 -4.42 -15.50 1.05
CA VAL A 23 -3.61 -16.14 2.09
C VAL A 23 -2.98 -15.09 3.00
N GLY A 24 -2.31 -14.09 2.44
CA GLY A 24 -1.70 -13.00 3.21
C GLY A 24 -2.72 -12.24 4.06
N PHE A 25 -3.86 -11.86 3.47
CA PHE A 25 -4.95 -11.18 4.17
C PHE A 25 -5.50 -12.02 5.33
N LEU A 26 -5.82 -13.30 5.09
CA LEU A 26 -6.34 -14.20 6.13
C LEU A 26 -5.32 -14.43 7.25
N SER A 27 -4.03 -14.54 6.93
CA SER A 27 -2.97 -14.63 7.93
C SER A 27 -2.89 -13.38 8.81
N ILE A 28 -3.04 -12.18 8.23
CA ILE A 28 -3.04 -10.92 8.99
C ILE A 28 -4.30 -10.84 9.87
N VAL A 29 -5.48 -11.21 9.33
CA VAL A 29 -6.73 -11.25 10.11
C VAL A 29 -6.61 -12.23 11.29
N ALA A 30 -6.11 -13.45 11.05
CA ALA A 30 -5.90 -14.43 12.10
C ALA A 30 -4.91 -13.91 13.17
N ALA A 31 -3.79 -13.30 12.74
CA ALA A 31 -2.83 -12.70 13.65
C ALA A 31 -3.45 -11.55 14.47
N PHE A 32 -4.30 -10.72 13.86
CA PHE A 32 -5.00 -9.65 14.55
C PHE A 32 -6.02 -10.17 15.56
N LEU A 33 -6.79 -11.21 15.22
CA LEU A 33 -7.75 -11.82 16.14
C LEU A 33 -7.08 -12.48 17.34
N LEU A 34 -5.90 -13.09 17.15
CA LEU A 34 -5.17 -13.79 18.21
C LEU A 34 -4.25 -12.87 19.03
N PHE A 35 -3.66 -11.85 18.40
CA PHE A 35 -2.59 -11.02 18.96
C PHE A 35 -2.82 -9.52 18.75
N GLY A 36 -4.08 -9.10 18.60
CA GLY A 36 -4.46 -7.69 18.47
C GLY A 36 -3.88 -6.84 19.61
N GLY A 37 -3.42 -5.63 19.26
CA GLY A 37 -2.74 -4.74 20.21
C GLY A 37 -1.23 -4.98 20.38
N THR A 38 -0.67 -6.01 19.72
CA THR A 38 0.78 -6.27 19.67
C THR A 38 1.37 -5.91 18.30
N SER A 39 2.69 -6.04 18.13
CA SER A 39 3.37 -5.88 16.84
C SER A 39 3.26 -7.11 15.92
N ILE A 40 2.69 -8.23 16.39
CA ILE A 40 2.65 -9.50 15.65
C ILE A 40 1.89 -9.39 14.31
N PRO A 41 0.68 -8.80 14.23
CA PRO A 41 -0.04 -8.70 12.95
C PRO A 41 0.74 -7.91 11.89
N LYS A 42 1.45 -6.86 12.32
CA LYS A 42 2.32 -6.07 11.46
C LYS A 42 3.53 -6.87 10.97
N LEU A 43 4.16 -7.66 11.85
CA LEU A 43 5.26 -8.53 11.47
C LEU A 43 4.80 -9.59 10.47
N VAL A 44 3.63 -10.21 10.69
CA VAL A 44 3.02 -11.17 9.75
C VAL A 44 2.77 -10.52 8.39
N ALA A 45 2.24 -9.29 8.35
CA ALA A 45 2.06 -8.55 7.10
C ALA A 45 3.41 -8.31 6.39
N THR A 46 4.40 -7.77 7.10
CA THR A 46 5.73 -7.44 6.56
C THR A 46 6.42 -8.68 5.97
N VAL A 47 6.49 -9.76 6.74
CA VAL A 47 7.11 -11.03 6.31
C VAL A 47 6.28 -11.65 5.18
N GLY A 48 4.96 -11.65 5.29
CA GLY A 48 4.08 -12.17 4.26
C GLY A 48 4.29 -11.46 2.91
N PHE A 49 4.32 -10.14 2.92
CA PHE A 49 4.48 -9.33 1.71
C PHE A 49 5.84 -9.50 1.05
N LEU A 50 6.93 -9.69 1.81
CA LEU A 50 8.25 -9.93 1.25
C LEU A 50 8.44 -11.37 0.74
N TYR A 51 7.94 -12.35 1.49
CA TYR A 51 8.34 -13.75 1.27
C TYR A 51 7.27 -14.63 0.61
N LEU A 52 5.97 -14.33 0.71
CA LEU A 52 4.92 -15.10 0.00
C LEU A 52 5.11 -15.09 -1.52
N PRO A 53 5.41 -13.94 -2.17
CA PRO A 53 5.70 -13.90 -3.61
C PRO A 53 6.86 -14.79 -4.04
N LEU A 54 7.86 -14.99 -3.18
CA LEU A 54 9.06 -15.76 -3.54
C LEU A 54 8.77 -17.22 -3.88
N ILE A 55 7.69 -17.79 -3.36
CA ILE A 55 7.32 -19.19 -3.62
C ILE A 55 7.11 -19.42 -5.12
N PRO A 56 6.16 -18.75 -5.79
CA PRO A 56 5.99 -18.90 -7.23
C PRO A 56 7.08 -18.22 -8.07
N MET A 57 7.73 -17.15 -7.57
CA MET A 57 8.84 -16.52 -8.28
C MET A 57 9.99 -17.50 -8.50
N ARG A 58 10.34 -18.30 -7.47
CA ARG A 58 11.35 -19.37 -7.60
C ARG A 58 10.98 -20.43 -8.62
N TRP A 59 9.69 -20.73 -8.80
CA TRP A 59 9.25 -21.68 -9.82
C TRP A 59 9.37 -21.12 -11.25
N ARG A 60 9.51 -19.81 -11.40
CA ARG A 60 9.67 -19.10 -12.67
C ARG A 60 11.07 -18.57 -12.92
N ASP A 61 12.02 -18.84 -12.00
CA ASP A 61 13.37 -18.27 -12.05
C ASP A 61 13.38 -16.73 -12.07
N GLU A 62 12.46 -16.14 -11.32
CA GLU A 62 12.31 -14.68 -11.19
C GLU A 62 12.78 -14.20 -9.80
N ASP A 63 13.22 -12.95 -9.72
CA ASP A 63 13.70 -12.32 -8.49
C ASP A 63 13.03 -10.97 -8.17
N TYR A 64 13.44 -10.32 -7.08
CA TYR A 64 12.88 -9.04 -6.66
C TYR A 64 12.99 -7.92 -7.72
N GLY A 65 14.05 -7.97 -8.54
CA GLY A 65 14.31 -7.01 -9.61
C GLY A 65 13.30 -7.10 -10.75
N ASP A 66 12.83 -8.30 -11.10
CA ASP A 66 11.76 -8.51 -12.10
C ASP A 66 10.44 -7.85 -11.69
N TYR A 67 10.22 -7.81 -10.37
CA TYR A 67 9.09 -7.14 -9.75
C TYR A 67 9.41 -5.71 -9.31
N GLY A 68 10.48 -5.12 -9.86
CA GLY A 68 10.81 -3.70 -9.81
C GLY A 68 11.36 -3.19 -8.48
N LEU A 69 11.82 -4.08 -7.59
CA LEU A 69 12.72 -3.70 -6.52
C LEU A 69 14.12 -3.44 -7.10
N SER A 70 14.25 -2.34 -7.83
CA SER A 70 15.43 -1.99 -8.61
C SER A 70 15.65 -0.48 -8.62
N LEU A 71 16.91 -0.06 -8.59
CA LEU A 71 17.32 1.33 -8.68
C LEU A 71 17.46 1.82 -10.13
N ARG A 72 17.05 1.04 -11.13
CA ARG A 72 17.19 1.39 -12.56
C ARG A 72 16.60 2.76 -12.94
N ALA A 73 15.55 3.19 -12.24
CA ALA A 73 14.83 4.44 -12.50
C ALA A 73 14.96 5.46 -11.37
N TRP A 74 15.97 5.35 -10.49
CA TRP A 74 16.04 6.11 -9.23
C TRP A 74 15.90 7.63 -9.39
N ARG A 75 16.39 8.20 -10.50
CA ARG A 75 16.27 9.64 -10.78
C ARG A 75 14.82 10.06 -11.02
N GLU A 76 14.10 9.27 -11.81
CA GLU A 76 12.68 9.53 -12.08
C GLU A 76 11.84 9.19 -10.84
N ASP A 77 12.17 8.12 -10.10
CA ASP A 77 11.54 7.79 -8.83
C ASP A 77 11.63 8.95 -7.83
N LEU A 78 12.84 9.49 -7.64
CA LEU A 78 13.09 10.63 -6.76
C LEU A 78 12.36 11.89 -7.26
N ARG A 79 12.40 12.16 -8.57
CA ARG A 79 11.70 13.31 -9.17
C ARG A 79 10.19 13.23 -8.92
N LEU A 80 9.57 12.08 -9.18
CA LEU A 80 8.14 11.89 -8.99
C LEU A 80 7.76 11.98 -7.52
N PHE A 81 8.53 11.35 -6.64
CA PHE A 81 8.35 11.46 -5.19
C PHE A 81 8.32 12.93 -4.74
N LEU A 82 9.32 13.73 -5.14
CA LEU A 82 9.42 15.13 -4.75
C LEU A 82 8.28 15.97 -5.34
N LEU A 83 7.97 15.79 -6.63
CA LEU A 83 6.91 16.53 -7.32
C LEU A 83 5.53 16.21 -6.73
N LEU A 84 5.23 14.93 -6.51
CA LEU A 84 3.97 14.51 -5.91
C LEU A 84 3.86 14.98 -4.46
N SER A 85 4.96 14.95 -3.69
CA SER A 85 4.95 15.48 -2.31
C SER A 85 4.70 16.99 -2.28
N ALA A 86 5.30 17.75 -3.21
CA ALA A 86 5.10 19.20 -3.31
C ALA A 86 3.67 19.59 -3.71
N VAL A 87 2.98 18.74 -4.46
CA VAL A 87 1.59 18.98 -4.90
C VAL A 87 0.59 18.43 -3.87
N VAL A 88 0.71 17.16 -3.51
CA VAL A 88 -0.23 16.46 -2.64
C VAL A 88 -0.10 16.94 -1.20
N GLY A 89 1.10 17.26 -0.71
CA GLY A 89 1.31 17.71 0.67
C GLY A 89 0.46 18.92 1.05
N PRO A 90 0.58 20.07 0.36
CA PRO A 90 -0.22 21.25 0.64
C PRO A 90 -1.73 21.02 0.44
N LEU A 91 -2.14 20.31 -0.62
CA LEU A 91 -3.54 19.99 -0.85
C LEU A 91 -4.13 19.12 0.27
N PHE A 92 -3.35 18.13 0.73
CA PHE A 92 -3.74 17.26 1.83
C PHE A 92 -3.79 18.02 3.15
N PHE A 93 -2.86 18.95 3.41
CA PHE A 93 -2.94 19.83 4.58
C PHE A 93 -4.24 20.62 4.62
N LEU A 94 -4.58 21.29 3.52
CA LEU A 94 -5.80 22.09 3.42
C LEU A 94 -7.04 21.21 3.60
N GLY A 95 -7.06 20.04 2.96
CA GLY A 95 -8.15 19.06 3.11
C GLY A 95 -8.27 18.53 4.54
N PHE A 96 -7.15 18.23 5.20
CA PHE A 96 -7.12 17.77 6.60
C PHE A 96 -7.60 18.87 7.55
N ALA A 97 -7.11 20.11 7.40
CA ALA A 97 -7.53 21.24 8.21
C ALA A 97 -9.04 21.51 8.07
N ALA A 98 -9.55 21.53 6.84
CA ALA A 98 -10.98 21.69 6.59
C ALA A 98 -11.81 20.52 7.15
N PHE A 99 -11.33 19.27 6.98
CA PHE A 99 -12.01 18.09 7.53
C PHE A 99 -12.11 18.14 9.06
N VAL A 100 -11.03 18.58 9.71
CA VAL A 100 -10.97 18.72 11.17
C VAL A 100 -11.93 19.81 11.68
N GLU A 101 -12.12 20.91 10.94
CA GLU A 101 -13.13 21.92 11.27
C GLU A 101 -14.58 21.40 11.11
N VAL A 102 -14.80 20.52 10.13
CA VAL A 102 -16.11 19.90 9.87
C VAL A 102 -16.43 18.78 10.88
N LEU A 103 -15.42 18.08 11.38
CA LEU A 103 -15.58 16.87 12.21
C LEU A 103 -16.53 17.05 13.42
N PRO A 104 -16.46 18.15 14.22
CA PRO A 104 -17.39 18.38 15.34
C PRO A 104 -18.86 18.53 14.94
N HIS A 105 -19.12 18.87 13.67
CA HIS A 105 -20.46 19.07 13.14
C HIS A 105 -21.10 17.79 12.58
N LEU A 106 -20.32 16.69 12.50
CA LEU A 106 -20.82 15.41 12.00
C LEU A 106 -21.56 14.64 13.10
N PRO A 107 -22.62 13.89 12.76
CA PRO A 107 -23.22 12.95 13.69
C PRO A 107 -22.17 11.98 14.24
N PRO A 108 -22.10 11.73 15.56
CA PRO A 108 -21.05 10.90 16.16
C PRO A 108 -20.95 9.49 15.57
N ALA A 109 -22.10 8.90 15.19
CA ALA A 109 -22.16 7.60 14.53
C ALA A 109 -21.43 7.62 13.17
N LEU A 110 -21.55 8.71 12.41
CA LEU A 110 -20.88 8.87 11.13
C LEU A 110 -19.38 9.17 11.32
N ALA A 111 -19.03 10.07 12.24
CA ALA A 111 -17.66 10.45 12.53
C ALA A 111 -16.77 9.23 12.87
N LYS A 112 -17.29 8.32 13.71
CA LYS A 112 -16.61 7.07 14.09
C LYS A 112 -16.23 6.18 12.90
N HIS A 113 -17.01 6.20 11.82
CA HIS A 113 -16.72 5.39 10.64
C HIS A 113 -15.74 6.08 9.68
N LEU A 114 -15.63 7.40 9.74
CA LEU A 114 -14.81 8.20 8.82
C LEU A 114 -13.39 8.41 9.33
N THR A 115 -13.18 8.47 10.64
CA THR A 115 -11.87 8.80 11.19
C THR A 115 -11.70 8.29 12.63
N PRO A 116 -10.47 7.92 13.04
CA PRO A 116 -10.14 7.67 14.44
C PRO A 116 -9.88 8.96 15.23
N LEU A 117 -9.84 10.13 14.57
CA LEU A 117 -9.52 11.41 15.20
C LEU A 117 -10.60 11.80 16.21
N MET A 118 -10.18 12.19 17.41
CA MET A 118 -11.05 12.66 18.47
C MET A 118 -10.37 13.81 19.23
N GLY A 119 -11.18 14.67 19.85
CA GLY A 119 -10.70 15.78 20.68
C GLY A 119 -10.74 17.14 19.98
N GLU A 120 -10.39 18.17 20.74
CA GLU A 120 -10.27 19.53 20.23
C GLU A 120 -9.03 19.65 19.34
N ALA A 121 -9.21 20.20 18.15
CA ALA A 121 -8.12 20.35 17.21
C ALA A 121 -7.58 21.77 17.19
N ARG A 122 -6.27 21.90 17.37
CA ARG A 122 -5.55 23.16 17.22
C ARG A 122 -4.20 22.90 16.61
N PHE A 123 -3.95 23.45 15.43
CA PHE A 123 -2.67 23.29 14.76
C PHE A 123 -1.53 23.94 15.56
N GLN A 124 -0.62 23.12 16.02
CA GLN A 124 0.67 23.47 16.60
C GLN A 124 1.70 22.51 16.02
N PRO A 125 2.61 22.95 15.14
CA PRO A 125 3.53 22.05 14.45
C PRO A 125 4.38 21.28 15.46
N ARG A 126 4.26 19.96 15.45
CA ARG A 126 4.96 19.05 16.38
C ARG A 126 5.47 17.84 15.61
N LEU A 127 6.73 17.48 15.87
CA LEU A 127 7.26 16.22 15.36
C LEU A 127 6.82 15.07 16.28
N PRO A 128 6.37 13.93 15.72
CA PRO A 128 6.11 12.74 16.51
C PRO A 128 7.35 12.33 17.33
N PRO A 129 7.19 11.92 18.60
CA PRO A 129 8.29 11.34 19.36
C PRO A 129 8.93 10.17 18.61
N ARG A 130 10.26 10.04 18.72
CA ARG A 130 11.04 8.97 18.05
C ARG A 130 10.86 8.98 16.52
N PHE A 131 10.76 10.17 15.91
CA PHE A 131 10.55 10.35 14.48
C PHE A 131 11.51 9.54 13.60
N GLY A 132 12.80 9.44 13.96
CA GLY A 132 13.77 8.66 13.19
C GLY A 132 13.44 7.17 13.13
N GLU A 133 12.96 6.59 14.24
CA GLU A 133 12.53 5.19 14.28
C GLU A 133 11.26 4.98 13.47
N TRP A 134 10.32 5.93 13.56
CA TRP A 134 9.13 5.95 12.71
C TRP A 134 9.47 6.02 11.23
N PHE A 135 10.46 6.82 10.84
CA PHE A 135 10.90 6.90 9.45
C PHE A 135 11.40 5.55 8.94
N ILE A 136 12.27 4.88 9.69
CA ILE A 136 12.80 3.56 9.33
C ILE A 136 11.67 2.53 9.25
N ASP A 137 10.78 2.53 10.25
CA ASP A 137 9.64 1.64 10.31
C ASP A 137 8.68 1.85 9.12
N GLN A 138 8.29 3.09 8.83
CA GLN A 138 7.36 3.39 7.74
C GLN A 138 7.97 3.10 6.37
N LEU A 139 9.27 3.32 6.18
CA LEU A 139 9.91 3.05 4.90
C LEU A 139 10.18 1.56 4.69
N PHE A 140 10.86 0.90 5.62
CA PHE A 140 11.40 -0.45 5.41
C PHE A 140 10.50 -1.57 5.93
N VAL A 141 9.63 -1.30 6.91
CA VAL A 141 8.74 -2.31 7.50
C VAL A 141 7.34 -2.22 6.88
N VAL A 142 6.88 -1.03 6.53
CA VAL A 142 5.52 -0.83 5.97
C VAL A 142 5.57 -0.62 4.45
N ALA A 143 6.07 0.52 4.00
CA ALA A 143 5.92 0.95 2.62
C ALA A 143 6.65 0.04 1.63
N LEU A 144 7.93 -0.29 1.86
CA LEU A 144 8.68 -1.11 0.91
C LEU A 144 8.10 -2.53 0.75
N PRO A 145 7.79 -3.28 1.83
CA PRO A 145 7.11 -4.58 1.71
C PRO A 145 5.75 -4.47 1.00
N GLU A 146 4.92 -3.51 1.39
CA GLU A 146 3.60 -3.34 0.78
C GLU A 146 3.69 -2.97 -0.70
N GLU A 147 4.55 -2.02 -1.07
CA GLU A 147 4.74 -1.64 -2.46
C GLU A 147 5.35 -2.76 -3.29
N PHE A 148 6.28 -3.54 -2.72
CA PHE A 148 6.78 -4.75 -3.37
C PHE A 148 5.65 -5.76 -3.63
N PHE A 149 4.83 -6.07 -2.63
CA PHE A 149 3.76 -7.06 -2.81
C PHE A 149 2.67 -6.58 -3.76
N TYR A 150 2.14 -5.38 -3.54
CA TYR A 150 0.98 -4.89 -4.29
C TYR A 150 1.39 -4.37 -5.68
N ARG A 151 2.39 -3.49 -5.78
CA ARG A 151 2.75 -2.81 -7.04
C ARG A 151 3.80 -3.59 -7.80
N GLY A 152 4.75 -4.19 -7.07
CA GLY A 152 5.69 -5.13 -7.61
C GLY A 152 4.98 -6.38 -8.11
N TYR A 153 4.55 -7.24 -7.20
CA TYR A 153 4.07 -8.57 -7.51
C TYR A 153 2.64 -8.62 -8.06
N LEU A 154 1.63 -8.27 -7.25
CA LEU A 154 0.21 -8.42 -7.58
C LEU A 154 -0.18 -7.69 -8.87
N GLN A 155 0.19 -6.41 -9.00
CA GLN A 155 -0.09 -5.62 -10.21
C GLN A 155 0.59 -6.20 -11.47
N THR A 156 1.83 -6.66 -11.35
CA THR A 156 2.56 -7.30 -12.47
C THR A 156 1.87 -8.59 -12.90
N ARG A 157 1.55 -9.49 -11.97
CA ARG A 157 0.88 -10.77 -12.27
C ARG A 157 -0.50 -10.57 -12.89
N LEU A 158 -1.29 -9.63 -12.36
CA LEU A 158 -2.58 -9.29 -12.92
C LEU A 158 -2.45 -8.65 -14.32
N ARG A 159 -1.40 -7.87 -14.56
CA ARG A 159 -1.10 -7.28 -15.88
C ARG A 159 -0.67 -8.35 -16.89
N ASP A 160 0.03 -9.40 -16.46
CA ASP A 160 0.41 -10.51 -17.34
C ASP A 160 -0.85 -11.26 -17.84
N ALA A 161 -1.90 -11.36 -17.01
CA ALA A 161 -3.20 -11.89 -17.42
C ALA A 161 -4.03 -10.87 -18.22
N TRP A 162 -3.97 -9.60 -17.85
CA TRP A 162 -4.76 -8.51 -18.41
C TRP A 162 -3.87 -7.35 -18.87
N PRO A 163 -3.20 -7.49 -20.03
CA PRO A 163 -2.23 -6.50 -20.50
C PRO A 163 -2.87 -5.20 -21.00
N GLN A 164 -4.20 -5.18 -21.19
CA GLN A 164 -4.96 -4.03 -21.67
C GLN A 164 -4.96 -2.86 -20.70
N GLY A 165 -5.18 -1.65 -21.22
CA GLY A 165 -5.31 -0.42 -20.43
C GLY A 165 -5.06 0.82 -21.27
N ARG A 166 -5.50 1.98 -20.77
CA ARG A 166 -5.26 3.27 -21.43
C ARG A 166 -4.03 3.94 -20.83
N LYS A 167 -3.19 4.55 -21.67
CA LYS A 167 -2.07 5.36 -21.18
C LYS A 167 -2.58 6.70 -20.66
N PHE A 168 -2.16 7.09 -19.47
CA PHE A 168 -2.43 8.39 -18.87
C PHE A 168 -1.17 8.92 -18.18
N LEU A 169 -0.66 10.06 -18.66
CA LEU A 169 0.56 10.70 -18.16
C LEU A 169 1.76 9.74 -18.00
N GLY A 170 1.92 8.80 -18.93
CA GLY A 170 3.01 7.82 -18.93
C GLY A 170 2.73 6.50 -18.21
N GLY A 171 1.70 6.41 -17.36
CA GLY A 171 1.26 5.16 -16.73
C GLY A 171 0.14 4.46 -17.50
N ARG A 172 0.10 3.12 -17.49
CA ARG A 172 -1.00 2.33 -18.10
C ARG A 172 -2.06 2.03 -17.04
N LEU A 173 -3.25 2.59 -17.21
CA LEU A 173 -4.40 2.36 -16.33
C LEU A 173 -5.33 1.32 -16.97
N GLY A 174 -5.25 0.09 -16.48
CA GLY A 174 -6.05 -1.07 -16.90
C GLY A 174 -6.61 -1.85 -15.71
N PRO A 175 -7.26 -3.01 -15.95
CA PRO A 175 -7.88 -3.80 -14.89
C PRO A 175 -6.91 -4.18 -13.76
N ALA A 176 -5.66 -4.52 -14.09
CA ALA A 176 -4.63 -4.83 -13.10
C ALA A 176 -4.36 -3.67 -12.14
N PHE A 177 -4.25 -2.44 -12.66
CA PHE A 177 -4.06 -1.23 -11.85
C PHE A 177 -5.21 -1.00 -10.88
N TRP A 178 -6.46 -1.04 -11.36
CA TRP A 178 -7.65 -0.78 -10.55
C TRP A 178 -7.89 -1.88 -9.52
N LEU A 179 -7.73 -3.15 -9.90
CA LEU A 179 -7.94 -4.27 -8.99
C LEU A 179 -6.86 -4.29 -7.91
N THR A 180 -5.59 -4.02 -8.22
CA THR A 180 -4.55 -3.92 -7.20
C THR A 180 -4.85 -2.81 -6.18
N ALA A 181 -5.28 -1.62 -6.64
CA ALA A 181 -5.64 -0.53 -5.72
C ALA A 181 -6.84 -0.90 -4.83
N LEU A 182 -7.84 -1.59 -5.39
CA LEU A 182 -8.98 -2.09 -4.62
C LEU A 182 -8.55 -3.15 -3.59
N LEU A 183 -7.76 -4.14 -3.99
CA LEU A 183 -7.26 -5.20 -3.11
C LEU A 183 -6.36 -4.63 -2.01
N PHE A 184 -5.59 -3.59 -2.29
CA PHE A 184 -4.80 -2.86 -1.30
C PHE A 184 -5.70 -2.23 -0.22
N ALA A 185 -6.75 -1.53 -0.64
CA ALA A 185 -7.71 -0.93 0.29
C ALA A 185 -8.48 -1.98 1.09
N LEU A 186 -8.96 -3.06 0.45
CA LEU A 186 -9.63 -4.17 1.14
C LEU A 186 -8.69 -4.89 2.11
N GLY A 187 -7.40 -5.01 1.78
CA GLY A 187 -6.38 -5.59 2.66
C GLY A 187 -6.27 -4.85 4.00
N HIS A 188 -6.55 -3.55 4.01
CA HIS A 188 -6.54 -2.73 5.21
C HIS A 188 -7.76 -2.94 6.13
N LEU A 189 -8.79 -3.66 5.68
CA LEU A 189 -9.89 -4.10 6.54
C LEU A 189 -9.49 -5.25 7.48
N ALA A 190 -8.24 -5.74 7.43
CA ALA A 190 -7.78 -6.84 8.28
C ALA A 190 -7.85 -6.54 9.79
N ILE A 191 -7.97 -5.26 10.16
CA ILE A 191 -8.15 -4.80 11.54
C ILE A 191 -9.54 -4.19 11.82
N PHE A 192 -10.50 -4.42 10.92
CA PHE A 192 -11.92 -4.03 11.04
C PHE A 192 -12.19 -2.53 11.21
N GLN A 193 -11.42 -1.67 10.52
CA GLN A 193 -11.61 -0.21 10.55
C GLN A 193 -11.98 0.34 9.18
N ALA A 194 -13.23 0.82 9.04
CA ALA A 194 -13.80 1.23 7.75
C ALA A 194 -13.05 2.42 7.11
N TRP A 195 -12.62 3.41 7.92
CA TRP A 195 -11.89 4.58 7.42
C TRP A 195 -10.59 4.23 6.69
N ARG A 196 -10.01 3.06 6.97
CA ARG A 196 -8.79 2.61 6.26
C ARG A 196 -9.03 2.30 4.80
N LEU A 197 -10.27 2.17 4.33
CA LEU A 197 -10.57 2.05 2.90
C LEU A 197 -10.14 3.30 2.10
N SER A 198 -9.99 4.46 2.77
CA SER A 198 -9.48 5.69 2.13
C SER A 198 -8.09 5.54 1.52
N VAL A 199 -7.28 4.57 1.97
CA VAL A 199 -5.97 4.28 1.36
C VAL A 199 -6.08 3.85 -0.12
N PHE A 200 -7.29 3.54 -0.61
CA PHE A 200 -7.59 3.39 -2.03
C PHE A 200 -7.09 4.59 -2.87
N PHE A 201 -7.27 5.83 -2.38
CA PHE A 201 -6.91 7.02 -3.15
C PHE A 201 -5.39 7.19 -3.35
N PRO A 202 -4.54 7.21 -2.29
CA PRO A 202 -3.09 7.26 -2.49
C PRO A 202 -2.57 6.00 -3.21
N ALA A 203 -3.22 4.85 -3.06
CA ALA A 203 -2.90 3.64 -3.79
C ALA A 203 -2.95 3.78 -5.31
N LEU A 204 -3.82 4.65 -5.85
CA LEU A 204 -3.87 4.97 -7.27
C LEU A 204 -2.59 5.70 -7.72
N ILE A 205 -2.06 6.60 -6.89
CA ILE A 205 -0.81 7.31 -7.19
C ILE A 205 0.36 6.33 -7.16
N PHE A 206 0.42 5.45 -6.15
CA PHE A 206 1.47 4.44 -6.03
C PHE A 206 1.50 3.49 -7.24
N GLY A 207 0.32 2.99 -7.64
CA GLY A 207 0.17 2.15 -8.82
C GLY A 207 0.57 2.87 -10.11
N TRP A 208 0.29 4.17 -10.21
CA TRP A 208 0.64 4.95 -11.40
C TRP A 208 2.14 5.24 -11.46
N MET A 209 2.79 5.53 -10.33
CA MET A 209 4.24 5.65 -10.24
C MET A 209 4.91 4.35 -10.71
N ARG A 210 4.41 3.19 -10.25
CA ARG A 210 4.84 1.87 -10.70
C ARG A 210 4.71 1.71 -12.22
N GLU A 211 3.55 2.02 -12.80
CA GLU A 211 3.37 1.91 -14.25
C GLU A 211 4.30 2.83 -15.05
N ARG A 212 4.65 3.98 -14.47
CA ARG A 212 5.49 4.99 -15.14
C ARG A 212 6.98 4.66 -15.06
N THR A 213 7.47 4.18 -13.92
CA THR A 213 8.92 3.93 -13.70
C THR A 213 9.30 2.46 -13.85
N GLY A 214 8.33 1.57 -13.73
CA GLY A 214 8.56 0.12 -13.67
C GLY A 214 9.32 -0.32 -12.41
N THR A 215 9.46 0.54 -11.40
CA THR A 215 10.06 0.23 -10.09
C THR A 215 9.04 0.44 -8.98
N VAL A 216 9.37 0.02 -7.76
CA VAL A 216 8.56 0.32 -6.55
C VAL A 216 9.19 1.38 -5.66
N ILE A 217 10.42 1.83 -5.95
CA ILE A 217 11.21 2.67 -5.04
C ILE A 217 10.56 4.04 -4.86
N GLY A 218 10.16 4.71 -5.94
CA GLY A 218 9.47 6.01 -5.85
C GLY A 218 8.14 5.89 -5.10
N ALA A 219 7.38 4.83 -5.39
CA ALA A 219 6.11 4.57 -4.70
C ALA A 219 6.32 4.32 -3.20
N ALA A 220 7.34 3.55 -2.81
CA ALA A 220 7.65 3.27 -1.40
C ALA A 220 8.08 4.54 -0.65
N LEU A 221 8.90 5.41 -1.27
CA LEU A 221 9.26 6.70 -0.69
C LEU A 221 8.04 7.60 -0.48
N PHE A 222 7.17 7.70 -1.49
CA PHE A 222 5.96 8.52 -1.41
C PHE A 222 4.96 7.97 -0.40
N HIS A 223 4.75 6.65 -0.37
CA HIS A 223 3.91 5.98 0.62
C HIS A 223 4.41 6.24 2.05
N ALA A 224 5.71 6.01 2.32
CA ALA A 224 6.28 6.31 3.64
C ALA A 224 6.10 7.78 4.02
N ALA A 225 6.31 8.71 3.09
CA ALA A 225 6.09 10.14 3.32
C ALA A 225 4.62 10.47 3.62
N CYS A 226 3.66 9.86 2.93
CA CYS A 226 2.23 10.00 3.25
C CYS A 226 1.93 9.56 4.68
N ASN A 227 2.42 8.40 5.10
CA ASN A 227 2.18 7.88 6.46
C ASN A 227 2.81 8.78 7.53
N LEU A 228 4.05 9.21 7.32
CA LEU A 228 4.74 10.14 8.21
C LEU A 228 4.03 11.50 8.26
N TYR A 229 3.51 11.97 7.14
CA TYR A 229 2.83 13.26 7.06
C TYR A 229 1.48 13.23 7.79
N VAL A 230 0.67 12.19 7.59
CA VAL A 230 -0.56 12.00 8.38
C VAL A 230 -0.23 11.96 9.86
N ARG A 231 0.81 11.21 10.27
CA ARG A 231 1.21 11.15 11.68
C ARG A 231 1.67 12.50 12.23
N PHE A 232 2.40 13.29 11.44
CA PHE A 232 2.77 14.66 11.78
C PHE A 232 1.54 15.55 11.97
N LEU A 233 0.55 15.47 11.08
CA LEU A 233 -0.68 16.25 11.21
C LEU A 233 -1.50 15.82 12.42
N GLU A 234 -1.63 14.52 12.69
CA GLU A 234 -2.30 14.00 13.88
C GLU A 234 -1.74 14.64 15.16
N VAL A 235 -0.43 14.54 15.40
CA VAL A 235 0.19 15.10 16.61
C VAL A 235 0.19 16.63 16.60
N SER A 236 0.23 17.25 15.42
CA SER A 236 0.22 18.71 15.33
C SER A 236 -1.16 19.30 15.59
N PHE A 237 -2.25 18.61 15.27
CA PHE A 237 -3.61 19.10 15.52
C PHE A 237 -4.16 18.67 16.87
N PHE A 238 -3.85 17.47 17.35
CA PHE A 238 -4.55 16.88 18.50
C PHE A 238 -3.67 16.67 19.74
N GLY A 239 -2.37 16.90 19.64
CA GLY A 239 -1.43 16.86 20.75
C GLY A 239 -0.65 15.56 20.86
#